data_AF-A0A419GR33-F1
#
_entry.id   AF-A0A419GR33-F1
#
_cell.length_a   1.000
_cell.length_b   1.000
_cell.length_c   1.000
_cell.angle_alpha   90.00
_cell.angle_beta   90.00
_cell.angle_gamma   90.00
#
_symmetry.space_group_name_H-M   'P 1'
#
loop_
_entity.id
_entity.type
_entity.pdbx_description
1 polymer ?
#
loop_
_entity_poly.entity_id
_entity_poly.type
_entity_poly.pdbx_seq_one_letter_code
_entity_poly.pdbx_strand_id
1 'polypeptide(L)'
;MERGGLVEAVAADSPAERAGIAPGDRVVSLDGHILRDVIDYQFYFEPVRQDVVVERDGAVLKLELDNRGSPHPGMTFARALFDGVRRCRCNCVFCFVDQLPRGLRETLYLKDDDYRLSFLYGNFITLNNLRAEDTRRIALQRLSPLYVSVHATDPAVRALLMGCSQRLARAGLENLRQLGDEGIETHVQIVLCPGMNDGDVLERTVMELARDYPAVGSVGIVPVAVDERRARPCGQGPPLRPPTRDECRRLVSEVAGWQQGFRHDTVRGFVYAADEFYLRAEARLPDAASYDGFPQYENGVGIAAAFLEEAAGALREALAGLAGAGRCWLVTGVLARPVVEL
;
A
#
# COMPACT_ATOMS: atom_id res chain seq x y z
N MET A 1 20.59 -11.26 -15.15
CA MET A 1 19.36 -10.51 -14.81
C MET A 1 18.41 -10.77 -15.94
N GLU A 2 17.31 -11.48 -15.68
CA GLU A 2 16.23 -11.56 -16.65
C GLU A 2 15.71 -10.14 -16.88
N ARG A 3 15.77 -9.67 -18.14
CA ARG A 3 15.28 -8.36 -18.55
C ARG A 3 14.05 -8.58 -19.40
N GLY A 4 13.04 -7.74 -19.26
CA GLY A 4 11.84 -7.83 -20.07
C GLY A 4 10.77 -8.77 -19.52
N GLY A 5 9.52 -8.44 -19.88
CA GLY A 5 8.33 -9.07 -19.37
C GLY A 5 7.94 -10.31 -20.15
N LEU A 6 7.71 -11.42 -19.46
CA LEU A 6 7.13 -12.62 -20.05
C LEU A 6 5.66 -12.38 -20.38
N VAL A 7 5.30 -12.49 -21.65
CA VAL A 7 3.94 -12.34 -22.15
C VAL A 7 3.14 -13.58 -21.76
N GLU A 8 2.09 -13.36 -20.96
CA GLU A 8 1.14 -14.41 -20.56
C GLU A 8 0.01 -14.54 -21.57
N ALA A 9 -0.49 -13.41 -22.07
CA ALA A 9 -1.57 -13.37 -23.04
C ALA A 9 -1.40 -12.20 -24.01
N VAL A 10 -1.92 -12.39 -25.23
CA VAL A 10 -2.03 -11.37 -26.27
C VAL A 10 -3.51 -11.26 -26.64
N ALA A 11 -4.04 -10.04 -26.64
CA ALA A 11 -5.42 -9.78 -27.04
C ALA A 11 -5.59 -9.97 -28.56
N ALA A 12 -6.74 -10.55 -28.95
CA ALA A 12 -7.11 -10.66 -30.36
C ALA A 12 -7.27 -9.27 -31.01
N ASP A 13 -6.95 -9.18 -32.30
CA ASP A 13 -7.01 -7.96 -33.10
C ASP A 13 -6.16 -6.80 -32.53
N SER A 14 -5.13 -7.12 -31.74
CA SER A 14 -4.25 -6.12 -31.12
C SER A 14 -2.99 -5.82 -31.96
N PRO A 15 -2.33 -4.67 -31.73
CA PRO A 15 -1.03 -4.38 -32.34
C PRO A 15 0.01 -5.50 -32.14
N ALA A 16 0.06 -6.10 -30.95
CA ALA A 16 0.99 -7.17 -30.60
C ALA A 16 0.73 -8.45 -31.39
N GLU A 17 -0.53 -8.86 -31.54
CA GLU A 17 -0.89 -10.03 -32.36
C GLU A 17 -0.48 -9.81 -33.81
N ARG A 18 -0.80 -8.63 -34.39
CA ARG A 18 -0.43 -8.28 -35.77
C ARG A 18 1.08 -8.23 -35.99
N ALA A 19 1.84 -7.81 -34.98
CA ALA A 19 3.31 -7.80 -35.00
C ALA A 19 3.91 -9.22 -34.84
N GLY A 20 3.09 -10.23 -34.55
CA GLY A 20 3.51 -11.62 -34.38
C GLY A 20 4.05 -11.95 -33.00
N ILE A 21 3.75 -11.12 -31.98
CA ILE A 21 4.04 -11.42 -30.57
C ILE A 21 3.08 -12.50 -30.09
N ALA A 22 3.58 -13.45 -29.31
CA ALA A 22 2.83 -14.58 -28.80
C ALA A 22 3.05 -14.78 -27.29
N PRO A 23 2.13 -15.46 -26.58
CA PRO A 23 2.39 -15.96 -25.24
C PRO A 23 3.69 -16.77 -25.16
N GLY A 24 4.49 -16.54 -24.12
CA GLY A 24 5.82 -17.12 -23.97
C GLY A 24 6.96 -16.23 -24.46
N ASP A 25 6.67 -15.19 -25.25
CA ASP A 25 7.67 -14.19 -25.62
C ASP A 25 8.10 -13.37 -24.40
N ARG A 26 9.36 -12.95 -24.40
CA ARG A 26 9.85 -11.98 -23.42
C ARG A 26 10.11 -10.64 -24.10
N VAL A 27 9.31 -9.63 -23.78
CA VAL A 27 9.44 -8.29 -24.34
C VAL A 27 10.52 -7.52 -23.58
N VAL A 28 11.66 -7.28 -24.24
CA VAL A 28 12.86 -6.72 -23.61
C VAL A 28 12.88 -5.19 -23.64
N SER A 29 12.51 -4.58 -24.77
CA SER A 29 12.57 -3.13 -24.92
C SER A 29 11.55 -2.60 -25.92
N LEU A 30 11.22 -1.32 -25.75
CA LEU A 30 10.32 -0.56 -26.60
C LEU A 30 11.02 0.76 -26.99
N ASP A 31 11.24 1.01 -28.29
CA ASP A 31 12.04 2.11 -28.83
C ASP A 31 13.42 2.27 -28.14
N GLY A 32 14.07 1.14 -27.86
CA GLY A 32 15.37 1.08 -27.18
C GLY A 32 15.32 1.25 -25.66
N HIS A 33 14.16 1.56 -25.07
CA HIS A 33 13.97 1.61 -23.62
C HIS A 33 13.80 0.21 -23.04
N ILE A 34 14.74 -0.23 -22.21
CA ILE A 34 14.64 -1.54 -21.53
C ILE A 34 13.47 -1.51 -20.55
N LEU A 35 12.58 -2.49 -20.67
CA LEU A 35 11.43 -2.62 -19.78
C LEU A 35 11.83 -3.38 -18.52
N ARG A 36 11.68 -2.73 -17.35
CA ARG A 36 11.93 -3.34 -16.04
C ARG A 36 10.66 -3.88 -15.38
N ASP A 37 9.50 -3.38 -15.81
CA ASP A 37 8.19 -3.65 -15.23
C ASP A 37 7.09 -3.11 -16.16
N VAL A 38 5.84 -3.36 -15.77
CA VAL A 38 4.65 -2.88 -16.48
C VAL A 38 4.50 -1.35 -16.48
N ILE A 39 5.15 -0.64 -15.54
CA ILE A 39 5.13 0.83 -15.49
C ILE A 39 5.94 1.37 -16.67
N ASP A 40 7.15 0.84 -16.91
CA ASP A 40 7.93 1.23 -18.10
C ASP A 40 7.18 0.92 -19.39
N TYR A 41 6.52 -0.24 -19.46
CA TYR A 41 5.72 -0.61 -20.63
C TYR A 41 4.60 0.40 -20.91
N GLN A 42 3.87 0.83 -19.88
CA GLN A 42 2.80 1.82 -20.02
C GLN A 42 3.36 3.23 -20.29
N PHE A 43 4.49 3.58 -19.67
CA PHE A 43 5.09 4.92 -19.78
C PHE A 43 5.71 5.16 -21.16
N TYR A 44 6.38 4.15 -21.74
CA TYR A 44 7.00 4.24 -23.07
C TYR A 44 6.06 3.86 -24.21
N PHE A 45 4.82 3.48 -23.90
CA PHE A 45 3.82 3.25 -24.93
C PHE A 45 3.44 4.58 -25.60
N GLU A 46 3.47 4.59 -26.92
CA GLU A 46 3.01 5.71 -27.73
C GLU A 46 2.07 5.21 -28.86
N PRO A 47 1.03 5.97 -29.24
CA PRO A 47 0.10 5.62 -30.31
C PRO A 47 0.70 5.84 -31.72
N VAL A 48 1.95 5.41 -31.90
CA VAL A 48 2.75 5.52 -33.12
C VAL A 48 3.29 4.14 -33.52
N ARG A 49 4.16 4.08 -34.52
CA ARG A 49 4.91 2.87 -34.81
C ARG A 49 6.14 2.82 -33.91
N GLN A 50 6.31 1.72 -33.21
CA GLN A 50 7.38 1.56 -32.23
C GLN A 50 8.17 0.28 -32.49
N ASP A 51 9.49 0.34 -32.35
CA ASP A 51 10.36 -0.82 -32.41
C ASP A 51 10.25 -1.61 -31.10
N VAL A 52 9.95 -2.90 -31.19
CA VAL A 52 9.94 -3.80 -30.05
C VAL A 52 10.99 -4.89 -30.21
N VAL A 53 11.73 -5.15 -29.14
CA VAL A 53 12.69 -6.25 -29.09
C VAL A 53 12.10 -7.34 -28.20
N VAL A 54 11.94 -8.54 -28.76
CA VAL A 54 11.45 -9.71 -28.05
C VAL A 54 12.49 -10.83 -28.05
N GLU A 55 12.55 -11.58 -26.98
CA GLU A 55 13.31 -12.83 -26.88
C GLU A 55 12.33 -14.01 -26.93
N ARG A 56 12.55 -14.90 -27.90
CA ARG A 56 11.74 -16.11 -28.13
C ARG A 56 12.69 -17.29 -28.33
N ASP A 57 12.58 -18.32 -27.50
CA ASP A 57 13.43 -19.52 -27.57
C ASP A 57 14.94 -19.22 -27.62
N GLY A 58 15.38 -18.16 -26.93
CA GLY A 58 16.77 -17.69 -26.90
C GLY A 58 17.22 -16.88 -28.12
N ALA A 59 16.34 -16.69 -29.12
CA ALA A 59 16.58 -15.79 -30.25
C ALA A 59 16.03 -14.39 -29.96
N VAL A 60 16.78 -13.37 -30.36
CA VAL A 60 16.35 -11.97 -30.27
C VAL A 60 15.72 -11.55 -31.59
N LEU A 61 14.46 -11.17 -31.55
CA LEU A 61 13.68 -10.69 -32.69
C LEU A 61 13.43 -9.18 -32.52
N LYS A 62 13.58 -8.43 -33.62
CA LYS A 62 13.16 -7.04 -33.71
C LYS A 62 11.88 -7.00 -34.53
N LEU A 63 10.80 -6.52 -33.94
CA LEU A 63 9.49 -6.40 -34.56
C LEU A 63 9.06 -4.93 -34.51
N GLU A 64 8.08 -4.57 -35.34
CA GLU A 64 7.46 -3.24 -35.33
C GLU A 64 6.03 -3.38 -34.80
N LEU A 65 5.69 -2.62 -33.76
CA LEU A 65 4.32 -2.47 -33.27
C LEU A 65 3.66 -1.28 -33.94
N ASP A 66 2.57 -1.51 -34.68
CA ASP A 66 1.72 -0.43 -35.20
C ASP A 66 0.60 -0.11 -34.21
N ASN A 67 0.88 0.78 -33.25
CA ASN A 67 -0.05 1.16 -32.17
C ASN A 67 -1.02 2.28 -32.58
N ARG A 68 -0.96 2.78 -33.82
CA ARG A 68 -1.81 3.89 -34.28
C ARG A 68 -3.28 3.50 -34.15
N GLY A 69 -4.06 4.35 -33.48
CA GLY A 69 -5.50 4.12 -33.26
C GLY A 69 -5.82 3.04 -32.23
N SER A 70 -4.84 2.49 -31.52
CA SER A 70 -5.05 1.56 -30.41
C SER A 70 -4.70 2.25 -29.08
N PRO A 71 -5.49 2.08 -28.02
CA PRO A 71 -5.18 2.65 -26.70
C PRO A 71 -4.10 1.85 -25.95
N HIS A 72 -3.81 0.61 -26.38
CA HIS A 72 -2.76 -0.22 -25.83
C HIS A 72 -2.27 -1.28 -26.85
N PRO A 73 -1.07 -1.85 -26.67
CA PRO A 73 -0.49 -2.82 -27.61
C PRO A 73 -1.11 -4.20 -27.66
N GLY A 74 -1.91 -4.62 -26.67
CA GLY A 74 -2.48 -5.98 -26.60
C GLY A 74 -1.81 -6.97 -25.66
N MET A 75 -0.70 -6.63 -24.99
CA MET A 75 0.06 -7.59 -24.18
C MET A 75 -0.29 -7.54 -22.69
N THR A 76 -0.47 -8.73 -22.09
CA THR A 76 -0.54 -8.95 -20.65
C THR A 76 0.69 -9.74 -20.21
N PHE A 77 1.32 -9.31 -19.12
CA PHE A 77 2.55 -9.93 -18.60
C PHE A 77 2.27 -10.80 -17.38
N ALA A 78 2.98 -11.91 -17.25
CA ALA A 78 2.84 -12.86 -16.14
C ALA A 78 3.17 -12.25 -14.76
N ARG A 79 3.93 -11.15 -14.72
CA ARG A 79 4.31 -10.44 -13.50
C ARG A 79 4.38 -8.95 -13.77
N ALA A 80 4.02 -8.14 -12.78
CA ALA A 80 4.18 -6.68 -12.88
C ALA A 80 5.65 -6.24 -12.92
N LEU A 81 6.52 -6.91 -12.17
CA LEU A 81 7.95 -6.59 -12.10
C LEU A 81 8.76 -7.68 -12.81
N PHE A 82 9.54 -7.28 -13.82
CA PHE A 82 10.25 -8.22 -14.69
C PHE A 82 11.61 -8.60 -14.12
N ASP A 83 12.21 -7.72 -13.33
CA ASP A 83 13.49 -7.93 -12.64
C ASP A 83 13.32 -8.46 -11.18
N GLY A 84 12.09 -8.77 -10.79
CA GLY A 84 11.73 -9.27 -9.47
C GLY A 84 11.45 -8.18 -8.43
N VAL A 85 10.99 -8.62 -7.25
CA VAL A 85 10.58 -7.74 -6.16
C VAL A 85 11.77 -7.36 -5.29
N ARG A 86 11.92 -6.06 -5.00
CA ARG A 86 12.91 -5.58 -4.03
C ARG A 86 12.52 -5.96 -2.61
N ARG A 87 13.50 -6.50 -1.87
CA ARG A 87 13.30 -6.95 -0.49
C ARG A 87 13.54 -5.84 0.52
N CYS A 88 12.71 -5.82 1.55
CA CYS A 88 12.88 -4.95 2.72
C CYS A 88 14.18 -5.28 3.48
N ARG A 89 14.87 -4.23 3.93
CA ARG A 89 16.09 -4.34 4.76
C ARG A 89 15.87 -3.98 6.22
N CYS A 90 14.65 -3.62 6.60
CA CYS A 90 14.30 -3.28 7.97
C CYS A 90 13.98 -4.55 8.78
N ASN A 91 14.33 -4.53 10.06
CA ASN A 91 14.03 -5.59 11.02
C ASN A 91 13.05 -5.06 12.05
N CYS A 92 11.92 -4.54 11.57
CA CYS A 92 10.94 -3.84 12.40
C CYS A 92 10.50 -4.70 13.57
N VAL A 93 10.34 -4.08 14.73
CA VAL A 93 9.95 -4.77 15.96
C VAL A 93 8.59 -5.45 15.85
N PHE A 94 7.75 -4.94 14.94
CA PHE A 94 6.39 -5.39 14.62
C PHE A 94 6.28 -6.07 13.25
N CYS A 95 7.37 -6.52 12.64
CA CYS A 95 7.33 -7.09 11.29
C CYS A 95 6.39 -8.30 11.20
N PHE A 96 5.24 -8.14 10.54
CA PHE A 96 4.24 -9.19 10.41
C PHE A 96 4.80 -10.48 9.77
N VAL A 97 5.63 -10.33 8.73
CA VAL A 97 6.25 -11.45 8.02
C VAL A 97 7.16 -12.27 8.92
N ASP A 98 7.89 -11.64 9.86
CA ASP A 98 8.74 -12.36 10.83
C ASP A 98 7.93 -13.11 11.88
N GLN A 99 6.67 -12.72 12.11
CA GLN A 99 5.77 -13.39 13.05
C GLN A 99 5.12 -14.64 12.44
N LEU A 100 5.18 -14.82 11.10
CA LEU A 100 4.51 -15.92 10.43
C LEU A 100 5.02 -17.30 10.89
N PRO A 101 4.13 -18.30 11.03
CA PRO A 101 4.55 -19.67 11.33
C PRO A 101 5.44 -20.22 10.23
N ARG A 102 6.33 -21.16 10.55
CA ARG A 102 7.15 -21.90 9.57
C ARG A 102 6.28 -22.87 8.74
N GLY A 103 6.70 -23.16 7.51
CA GLY A 103 6.04 -24.14 6.63
C GLY A 103 4.93 -23.59 5.74
N LEU A 104 4.75 -22.27 5.69
CA LEU A 104 3.85 -21.61 4.74
C LEU A 104 4.50 -21.52 3.35
N ARG A 105 3.70 -21.09 2.36
CA ARG A 105 4.20 -20.83 0.99
C ARG A 105 5.32 -19.80 1.03
N GLU A 106 6.39 -20.02 0.26
CA GLU A 106 7.57 -19.15 0.26
C GLU A 106 7.25 -17.68 -0.03
N THR A 107 6.26 -17.43 -0.88
CA THR A 107 5.79 -16.09 -1.24
C THR A 107 5.26 -15.29 -0.05
N LEU A 108 4.76 -15.96 1.00
CA LEU A 108 4.28 -15.30 2.22
C LEU A 108 5.43 -14.80 3.11
N TYR A 109 6.65 -15.32 2.95
CA TYR A 109 7.83 -14.86 3.69
C TYR A 109 8.58 -13.73 2.97
N LEU A 110 8.11 -13.30 1.80
CA LEU A 110 8.72 -12.20 1.07
C LEU A 110 8.34 -10.88 1.74
N LYS A 111 9.31 -10.22 2.36
CA LYS A 111 9.18 -8.81 2.76
C LYS A 111 9.49 -7.93 1.57
N ASP A 112 8.49 -7.35 0.94
CA ASP A 112 8.70 -6.34 -0.09
C ASP A 112 8.94 -4.95 0.51
N ASP A 113 9.64 -4.13 -0.26
CA ASP A 113 9.87 -2.71 0.00
C ASP A 113 10.18 -2.04 -1.35
N ASP A 114 9.26 -2.24 -2.31
CA ASP A 114 9.40 -1.87 -3.71
C ASP A 114 8.40 -0.79 -4.08
N TYR A 115 8.89 0.41 -4.41
CA TYR A 115 8.03 1.57 -4.72
C TYR A 115 7.11 1.33 -5.92
N ARG A 116 7.47 0.39 -6.81
CA ARG A 116 6.64 0.04 -7.96
C ARG A 116 5.38 -0.68 -7.53
N LEU A 117 5.48 -1.57 -6.54
CA LEU A 117 4.31 -2.24 -5.95
C LEU A 117 3.51 -1.28 -5.07
N SER A 118 4.17 -0.29 -4.47
CA SER A 118 3.48 0.80 -3.78
C SER A 118 2.57 1.58 -4.73
N PHE A 119 3.08 1.97 -5.89
CA PHE A 119 2.30 2.66 -6.92
C PHE A 119 1.20 1.78 -7.53
N LEU A 120 1.51 0.52 -7.87
CA LEU A 120 0.59 -0.36 -8.57
C LEU A 120 -0.52 -0.94 -7.69
N TYR A 121 -0.21 -1.24 -6.42
CA TYR A 121 -1.08 -2.03 -5.54
C TYR A 121 -1.27 -1.44 -4.14
N GLY A 122 -0.69 -0.28 -3.85
CA GLY A 122 -0.82 0.34 -2.54
C GLY A 122 0.03 -0.28 -1.44
N ASN A 123 1.03 -1.11 -1.78
CA ASN A 123 1.92 -1.69 -0.78
C ASN A 123 2.70 -0.60 -0.03
N PHE A 124 2.74 -0.70 1.29
CA PHE A 124 3.47 0.25 2.12
C PHE A 124 4.98 0.01 2.08
N ILE A 125 5.74 1.06 1.72
CA ILE A 125 7.21 1.04 1.65
C ILE A 125 7.84 1.90 2.73
N THR A 126 9.06 1.59 3.12
CA THR A 126 9.78 2.28 4.18
C THR A 126 10.55 3.51 3.72
N LEU A 127 10.76 3.64 2.39
CA LEU A 127 11.68 4.59 1.74
C LEU A 127 13.16 4.45 2.14
N ASN A 128 13.51 3.52 3.03
CA ASN A 128 14.88 3.34 3.50
C ASN A 128 15.80 2.73 2.44
N ASN A 129 15.22 2.05 1.44
CA ASN A 129 15.96 1.33 0.40
C ASN A 129 16.01 2.07 -0.94
N LEU A 130 15.46 3.30 -1.02
CA LEU A 130 15.49 4.09 -2.24
C LEU A 130 16.90 4.56 -2.57
N ARG A 131 17.28 4.37 -3.83
CA ARG A 131 18.50 4.91 -4.43
C ARG A 131 18.16 6.21 -5.16
N ALA A 132 19.17 7.04 -5.39
CA ALA A 132 19.00 8.28 -6.16
C ALA A 132 18.41 8.05 -7.58
N GLU A 133 18.70 6.91 -8.20
CA GLU A 133 18.09 6.53 -9.49
C GLU A 133 16.59 6.25 -9.36
N ASP A 134 16.17 5.64 -8.24
CA ASP A 134 14.77 5.34 -7.99
C ASP A 134 13.97 6.63 -7.80
N THR A 135 14.49 7.58 -7.01
CA THR A 135 13.83 8.88 -6.81
C THR A 135 13.70 9.65 -8.12
N ARG A 136 14.74 9.67 -8.96
CA ARG A 136 14.68 10.29 -10.31
C ARG A 136 13.62 9.63 -11.18
N ARG A 137 13.53 8.29 -11.14
CA ARG A 137 12.52 7.56 -11.91
C ARG A 137 11.11 7.86 -11.42
N ILE A 138 10.88 7.87 -10.11
CA ILE A 138 9.60 8.22 -9.49
C ILE A 138 9.15 9.61 -9.96
N ALA A 139 10.05 10.60 -9.92
CA ALA A 139 9.76 11.95 -10.38
C ALA A 139 9.48 12.01 -11.90
N LEU A 140 10.35 11.40 -12.72
CA LEU A 140 10.20 11.37 -14.18
C LEU A 140 8.88 10.74 -14.63
N GLN A 141 8.50 9.63 -14.02
CA GLN A 141 7.29 8.87 -14.37
C GLN A 141 6.06 9.31 -13.55
N ARG A 142 6.21 10.31 -12.66
CA ARG A 142 5.15 10.83 -11.78
C ARG A 142 4.41 9.73 -11.03
N LEU A 143 5.15 8.80 -10.42
CA LEU A 143 4.57 7.65 -9.71
C LEU A 143 3.92 8.11 -8.41
N SER A 144 2.62 8.42 -8.48
CA SER A 144 1.83 9.02 -7.41
C SER A 144 0.40 8.46 -7.42
N PRO A 145 -0.21 8.18 -6.26
CA PRO A 145 0.37 8.29 -4.92
C PRO A 145 1.30 7.11 -4.57
N LEU A 146 2.14 7.28 -3.54
CA LEU A 146 2.89 6.20 -2.89
C LEU A 146 2.44 5.98 -1.45
N TYR A 147 2.46 4.74 -0.99
CA TYR A 147 2.03 4.35 0.35
C TYR A 147 3.26 4.10 1.22
N VAL A 148 3.40 4.84 2.32
CA VAL A 148 4.68 4.95 3.05
C VAL A 148 4.53 4.63 4.53
N SER A 149 5.33 3.70 5.03
CA SER A 149 5.45 3.37 6.45
C SER A 149 6.46 4.29 7.15
N VAL A 150 5.97 5.31 7.86
CA VAL A 150 6.80 6.28 8.60
C VAL A 150 6.96 5.89 10.07
N HIS A 151 5.84 5.59 10.75
CA HIS A 151 5.71 5.18 12.15
C HIS A 151 6.16 6.18 13.23
N ALA A 152 7.18 6.99 12.99
CA ALA A 152 7.58 8.12 13.83
C ALA A 152 8.44 9.09 13.01
N THR A 153 8.34 10.40 13.25
CA THR A 153 9.23 11.39 12.61
C THR A 153 10.51 11.65 13.40
N ASP A 154 10.56 11.26 14.68
CA ASP A 154 11.80 11.26 15.44
C ASP A 154 12.74 10.15 14.93
N PRO A 155 13.95 10.47 14.42
CA PRO A 155 14.83 9.46 13.83
C PRO A 155 15.29 8.36 14.80
N ALA A 156 15.35 8.65 16.10
CA ALA A 156 15.75 7.66 17.11
C ALA A 156 14.61 6.68 17.37
N VAL A 157 13.37 7.18 17.54
CA VAL A 157 12.19 6.31 17.70
C VAL A 157 11.93 5.51 16.43
N ARG A 158 12.03 6.14 15.25
CA ARG A 158 11.86 5.45 13.96
C ARG A 158 12.89 4.34 13.77
N ALA A 159 14.16 4.59 14.11
CA ALA A 159 15.21 3.58 14.04
C ALA A 159 14.94 2.39 14.97
N LEU A 160 14.49 2.65 16.20
CA LEU A 160 14.09 1.62 17.15
C LEU A 160 12.95 0.76 16.59
N LEU A 161 11.86 1.39 16.14
CA LEU A 161 10.70 0.73 15.57
C LEU A 161 11.04 -0.13 14.36
N MET A 162 11.89 0.39 13.46
CA MET A 162 12.24 -0.28 12.20
C MET A 162 13.42 -1.26 12.33
N GLY A 163 14.03 -1.37 13.51
CA GLY A 163 15.21 -2.20 13.73
C GLY A 163 16.34 -1.85 12.77
N CYS A 164 16.58 -0.56 12.53
CA CYS A 164 17.58 -0.06 11.61
C CYS A 164 18.45 1.05 12.24
N SER A 165 19.47 1.55 11.52
CA SER A 165 20.31 2.63 12.04
C SER A 165 19.60 3.99 11.95
N GLN A 166 19.89 4.92 12.87
CA GLN A 166 19.36 6.29 12.81
C GLN A 166 19.69 7.01 11.50
N ARG A 167 20.85 6.70 10.89
CA ARG A 167 21.21 7.21 9.56
C ARG A 167 20.21 6.75 8.50
N LEU A 168 19.85 5.47 8.52
CA LEU A 168 18.88 4.92 7.57
C LEU A 168 17.46 5.46 7.85
N ALA A 169 17.10 5.57 9.12
CA ALA A 169 15.82 6.13 9.53
C ALA A 169 15.66 7.59 9.08
N ARG A 170 16.72 8.41 9.22
CA ARG A 170 16.77 9.78 8.73
C ARG A 170 16.68 9.86 7.20
N ALA A 171 17.45 9.02 6.50
CA ALA A 171 17.42 8.98 5.03
C ALA A 171 16.01 8.68 4.48
N GLY A 172 15.25 7.80 5.13
CA GLY A 172 13.85 7.55 4.74
C GLY A 172 12.94 8.78 4.90
N LEU A 173 13.13 9.58 5.94
CA LEU A 173 12.38 10.84 6.15
C LEU A 173 12.82 11.93 5.17
N GLU A 174 14.11 12.00 4.83
CA GLU A 174 14.64 12.90 3.79
C GLU A 174 14.08 12.52 2.41
N ASN A 175 14.00 11.23 2.10
CA ASN A 175 13.37 10.74 0.88
C ASN A 175 11.88 11.10 0.81
N LEU A 176 11.14 11.01 1.92
CA LEU A 176 9.73 11.42 1.98
C LEU A 176 9.56 12.89 1.58
N ARG A 177 10.38 13.79 2.15
CA ARG A 177 10.37 15.22 1.82
C ARG A 177 10.76 15.47 0.37
N GLN A 178 11.81 14.82 -0.11
CA GLN A 178 12.25 14.94 -1.50
C GLN A 178 11.15 14.51 -2.48
N LEU A 179 10.40 13.45 -2.19
CA LEU A 179 9.26 13.04 -3.01
C LEU A 179 8.18 14.12 -3.03
N GLY A 180 7.90 14.75 -1.88
CA GLY A 180 6.98 15.87 -1.80
C GLY A 180 7.41 17.10 -2.61
N ASP A 181 8.71 17.45 -2.57
CA ASP A 181 9.28 18.54 -3.38
C ASP A 181 9.15 18.27 -4.89
N GLU A 182 9.18 17.01 -5.29
CA GLU A 182 8.95 16.55 -6.67
C GLU A 182 7.45 16.44 -7.02
N GLY A 183 6.54 16.80 -6.12
CA GLY A 183 5.09 16.78 -6.34
C GLY A 183 4.49 15.37 -6.33
N ILE A 184 5.10 14.42 -5.62
CA ILE A 184 4.58 13.06 -5.44
C ILE A 184 3.73 13.03 -4.17
N GLU A 185 2.46 12.67 -4.32
CA GLU A 185 1.55 12.48 -3.19
C GLU A 185 1.88 11.18 -2.45
N THR A 186 1.75 11.21 -1.12
CA THR A 186 1.97 10.05 -0.27
C THR A 186 0.84 9.83 0.72
N HIS A 187 0.54 8.56 0.98
CA HIS A 187 -0.35 8.11 2.04
C HIS A 187 0.47 7.38 3.10
N VAL A 188 0.53 7.94 4.30
CA VAL A 188 1.44 7.49 5.35
C VAL A 188 0.75 6.54 6.31
N GLN A 189 1.44 5.49 6.73
CA GLN A 189 1.02 4.58 7.80
C GLN A 189 1.89 4.76 9.05
N ILE A 190 1.22 4.74 10.19
CA ILE A 190 1.81 4.63 11.51
C ILE A 190 1.30 3.33 12.14
N VAL A 191 2.22 2.41 12.45
CA VAL A 191 1.91 1.24 13.27
C VAL A 191 2.17 1.65 14.71
N LEU A 192 1.09 1.78 15.49
CA LEU A 192 1.14 2.21 16.88
C LEU A 192 1.56 1.04 17.78
N CYS A 193 2.72 1.20 18.41
CA CYS A 193 3.29 0.28 19.39
C CYS A 193 3.25 0.97 20.76
N PRO A 194 2.34 0.55 21.67
CA PRO A 194 2.20 1.18 22.99
C PRO A 194 3.52 1.22 23.76
N GLY A 195 3.84 2.38 24.34
CA GLY A 195 5.08 2.67 25.05
C GLY A 195 6.30 2.94 24.16
N MET A 196 6.13 3.02 22.84
CA MET A 196 7.22 3.30 21.89
C MET A 196 6.96 4.55 21.06
N ASN A 197 5.78 4.65 20.44
CA ASN A 197 5.39 5.77 19.55
C ASN A 197 3.94 6.22 19.77
N ASP A 198 3.45 6.13 20.99
CA ASP A 198 2.19 6.70 21.47
C ASP A 198 2.40 8.05 22.18
N GLY A 199 1.31 8.69 22.61
CA GLY A 199 1.32 9.96 23.32
C GLY A 199 2.02 11.08 22.55
N ASP A 200 2.89 11.83 23.22
CA ASP A 200 3.63 12.97 22.66
C ASP A 200 4.40 12.62 21.36
N VAL A 201 4.89 11.38 21.24
CA VAL A 201 5.61 10.94 20.04
C VAL A 201 4.67 10.82 18.85
N LEU A 202 3.47 10.28 19.07
CA LEU A 202 2.44 10.18 18.06
C LEU A 202 1.97 11.56 17.63
N GLU A 203 1.63 12.42 18.60
CA GLU A 203 1.18 13.78 18.33
C GLU A 203 2.22 14.55 17.52
N ARG A 204 3.48 14.53 17.95
CA ARG A 204 4.58 15.15 17.21
C ARG A 204 4.68 14.61 15.78
N THR A 205 4.56 13.29 15.61
CA THR A 205 4.64 12.64 14.29
C THR A 205 3.50 13.13 13.39
N VAL A 206 2.26 13.15 13.88
CA VAL A 206 1.10 13.61 13.12
C VAL A 206 1.22 15.09 12.76
N MET A 207 1.61 15.94 13.71
CA MET A 207 1.74 17.39 13.50
C MET A 207 2.90 17.75 12.55
N GLU A 208 4.01 17.02 12.59
CA GLU A 208 5.11 17.21 11.66
C GLU A 208 4.72 16.78 10.24
N LEU A 209 4.05 15.63 10.08
CA LEU A 209 3.55 15.17 8.78
C LEU A 209 2.48 16.12 8.19
N ALA A 210 1.66 16.74 9.04
CA ALA A 210 0.65 17.71 8.58
C ALA A 210 1.27 18.95 7.93
N ARG A 211 2.51 19.32 8.28
CA ARG A 211 3.23 20.44 7.64
C ARG A 211 3.62 20.15 6.19
N ASP A 212 3.68 18.86 5.83
CA ASP A 212 4.03 18.40 4.50
C ASP A 212 2.76 18.21 3.62
N TYR A 213 1.57 18.64 4.08
CA TYR A 213 0.36 18.68 3.25
C TYR A 213 0.51 19.72 2.11
N PRO A 214 0.09 19.43 0.86
CA PRO A 214 -0.64 18.24 0.41
C PRO A 214 0.23 17.07 -0.07
N ALA A 215 1.56 17.16 -0.01
CA ALA A 215 2.43 16.05 -0.43
C ALA A 215 2.26 14.81 0.45
N VAL A 216 2.00 14.98 1.75
CA VAL A 216 1.37 13.94 2.57
C VAL A 216 -0.14 14.16 2.49
N GLY A 217 -0.85 13.28 1.79
CA GLY A 217 -2.30 13.40 1.56
C GLY A 217 -3.14 12.80 2.67
N SER A 218 -2.64 11.77 3.35
CA SER A 218 -3.33 11.13 4.49
C SER A 218 -2.38 10.39 5.43
N VAL A 219 -2.79 10.20 6.68
CA VAL A 219 -2.10 9.41 7.71
C VAL A 219 -3.06 8.39 8.30
N GLY A 220 -2.79 7.10 8.11
CA GLY A 220 -3.49 5.99 8.74
C GLY A 220 -2.75 5.48 9.97
N ILE A 221 -3.42 5.44 11.12
CA ILE A 221 -2.88 4.89 12.37
C ILE A 221 -3.51 3.51 12.60
N VAL A 222 -2.67 2.48 12.65
CA VAL A 222 -3.09 1.10 12.85
C VAL A 222 -2.43 0.53 14.11
N PRO A 223 -3.10 -0.35 14.87
CA PRO A 223 -2.48 -0.96 16.03
C PRO A 223 -1.45 -2.00 15.60
N VAL A 224 -0.44 -2.21 16.43
CA VAL A 224 0.50 -3.32 16.23
C VAL A 224 -0.23 -4.67 16.23
N ALA A 225 -0.06 -5.42 15.15
CA ALA A 225 -0.54 -6.79 15.06
C ALA A 225 0.45 -7.72 15.77
N VAL A 226 -0.01 -8.37 16.86
CA VAL A 226 0.77 -9.35 17.60
C VAL A 226 0.01 -10.66 17.74
N ASP A 227 0.69 -11.78 17.48
CA ASP A 227 0.19 -13.08 17.90
C ASP A 227 0.50 -13.28 19.39
N GLU A 228 -0.52 -13.18 20.25
CA GLU A 228 -0.42 -13.38 21.71
C GLU A 228 0.19 -14.75 22.09
N ARG A 229 0.09 -15.76 21.22
CA ARG A 229 0.64 -17.10 21.43
C ARG A 229 2.08 -17.25 20.92
N ARG A 230 2.57 -16.27 20.15
CA ARG A 230 3.89 -16.26 19.50
C ARG A 230 4.59 -14.92 19.65
N ALA A 231 4.41 -14.24 20.78
CA ALA A 231 5.13 -13.03 21.16
C ALA A 231 6.63 -13.32 21.36
N ARG A 232 7.33 -13.73 20.30
CA ARG A 232 8.76 -13.55 20.18
C ARG A 232 8.95 -12.13 19.66
N PRO A 233 9.86 -11.35 20.25
CA PRO A 233 10.23 -10.07 19.66
C PRO A 233 10.69 -10.31 18.22
N CYS A 234 10.08 -9.64 17.25
CA CYS A 234 10.74 -9.46 15.96
C CYS A 234 11.86 -8.43 16.19
N GLY A 235 13.07 -8.69 15.72
CA GLY A 235 14.22 -7.81 15.96
C GLY A 235 14.68 -7.75 17.43
N GLN A 236 15.36 -6.65 17.80
CA GLN A 236 15.97 -6.44 19.12
C GLN A 236 15.12 -5.54 20.05
N GLY A 237 13.83 -5.41 19.78
CA GLY A 237 12.92 -4.50 20.49
C GLY A 237 12.34 -5.04 21.81
N PRO A 238 11.73 -4.17 22.62
CA PRO A 238 10.95 -4.60 23.78
C PRO A 238 9.77 -5.50 23.36
N PRO A 239 9.21 -6.32 24.27
CA PRO A 239 8.04 -7.14 23.98
C PRO A 239 6.86 -6.28 23.52
N LEU A 240 6.26 -6.67 22.40
CA LEU A 240 5.07 -6.01 21.88
C LEU A 240 3.81 -6.52 22.58
N ARG A 241 2.81 -5.64 22.68
CA ARG A 241 1.46 -5.97 23.15
C ARG A 241 0.42 -5.20 22.34
N PRO A 242 -0.82 -5.70 22.23
CA PRO A 242 -1.90 -4.90 21.68
C PRO A 242 -2.17 -3.67 22.57
N PRO A 243 -2.75 -2.60 22.02
CA PRO A 243 -3.28 -1.50 22.82
C PRO A 243 -4.43 -2.00 23.69
N THR A 244 -4.48 -1.48 24.92
CA THR A 244 -5.58 -1.68 25.85
C THR A 244 -6.80 -0.89 25.40
N ARG A 245 -7.97 -1.26 25.90
CA ARG A 245 -9.22 -0.53 25.63
C ARG A 245 -9.14 0.96 25.95
N ASP A 246 -8.52 1.33 27.07
CA ASP A 246 -8.40 2.74 27.46
C ASP A 246 -7.39 3.50 26.58
N GLU A 247 -6.33 2.83 26.11
CA GLU A 247 -5.43 3.40 25.09
C GLU A 247 -6.17 3.61 23.76
N CYS A 248 -6.99 2.65 23.32
CA CYS A 248 -7.81 2.80 22.12
C CYS A 248 -8.81 3.98 22.26
N ARG A 249 -9.47 4.13 23.41
CA ARG A 249 -10.39 5.25 23.67
C ARG A 249 -9.68 6.60 23.63
N ARG A 250 -8.49 6.70 24.22
CA ARG A 250 -7.68 7.92 24.16
C ARG A 250 -7.31 8.25 22.72
N LEU A 251 -6.79 7.28 21.97
CA LEU A 251 -6.41 7.49 20.57
C LEU A 251 -7.60 7.95 19.70
N VAL A 252 -8.76 7.29 19.83
CA VAL A 252 -9.96 7.68 19.06
C VAL A 252 -10.37 9.13 19.39
N SER A 253 -10.27 9.54 20.66
CA SER A 253 -10.54 10.91 21.08
C SER A 253 -9.52 11.91 20.54
N GLU A 254 -8.23 11.57 20.56
CA GLU A 254 -7.13 12.39 20.03
C GLU A 254 -7.29 12.60 18.52
N VAL A 255 -7.52 11.52 17.77
CA VAL A 255 -7.75 11.57 16.32
C VAL A 255 -8.95 12.44 15.98
N ALA A 256 -10.06 12.32 16.72
CA ALA A 256 -11.23 13.18 16.50
C ALA A 256 -10.90 14.67 16.74
N GLY A 257 -10.12 14.98 17.77
CA GLY A 257 -9.65 16.34 18.05
C GLY A 257 -8.75 16.89 16.95
N TRP A 258 -7.79 16.10 16.46
CA TRP A 258 -6.92 16.49 15.36
C TRP A 258 -7.69 16.70 14.05
N GLN A 259 -8.61 15.79 13.72
CA GLN A 259 -9.46 15.91 12.53
C GLN A 259 -10.28 17.20 12.53
N GLN A 260 -10.77 17.65 13.69
CA GLN A 260 -11.49 18.92 13.79
C GLN A 260 -10.62 20.11 13.38
N GLY A 261 -9.35 20.12 13.80
CA GLY A 261 -8.37 21.13 13.39
C GLY A 261 -8.04 21.02 11.91
N PHE A 262 -7.69 19.83 11.42
CA PHE A 262 -7.29 19.65 10.02
C PHE A 262 -8.38 19.94 9.01
N ARG A 263 -9.66 19.70 9.34
CA ARG A 263 -10.77 20.05 8.46
C ARG A 263 -10.91 21.55 8.24
N HIS A 264 -10.51 22.37 9.21
CA HIS A 264 -10.48 23.82 9.06
C HIS A 264 -9.40 24.24 8.03
N ASP A 265 -8.25 23.57 8.05
CA ASP A 265 -7.08 23.99 7.26
C ASP A 265 -6.94 23.27 5.90
N THR A 266 -7.48 22.05 5.76
CA THR A 266 -7.21 21.16 4.60
C THR A 266 -8.48 20.61 3.93
N VAL A 267 -9.68 20.98 4.41
CA VAL A 267 -11.00 20.37 4.09
C VAL A 267 -11.15 18.87 4.38
N ARG A 268 -10.05 18.16 4.69
CA ARG A 268 -10.01 16.73 5.01
C ARG A 268 -9.69 16.51 6.49
N GLY A 269 -9.99 15.31 6.98
CA GLY A 269 -9.59 14.86 8.31
C GLY A 269 -8.07 14.65 8.44
N PHE A 270 -7.37 14.38 7.32
CA PHE A 270 -5.92 14.13 7.21
C PHE A 270 -5.42 12.86 7.95
N VAL A 271 -5.79 12.70 9.22
CA VAL A 271 -5.43 11.55 10.07
C VAL A 271 -6.65 10.67 10.32
N TYR A 272 -6.48 9.34 10.26
CA TYR A 272 -7.55 8.37 10.43
C TYR A 272 -7.06 7.17 11.24
N ALA A 273 -7.84 6.72 12.22
CA ALA A 273 -7.57 5.50 12.97
C ALA A 273 -8.19 4.29 12.27
N ALA A 274 -7.52 3.14 12.33
CA ALA A 274 -8.09 1.87 11.88
C ALA A 274 -9.33 1.48 12.69
N ASP A 275 -10.21 0.71 12.04
CA ASP A 275 -11.48 0.25 12.64
C ASP A 275 -11.24 -0.54 13.92
N GLU A 276 -10.12 -1.26 14.02
CA GLU A 276 -9.74 -2.03 15.21
C GLU A 276 -9.67 -1.16 16.47
N PHE A 277 -9.25 0.11 16.38
CA PHE A 277 -9.25 1.00 17.55
C PHE A 277 -10.66 1.29 18.06
N TYR A 278 -11.60 1.56 17.15
CA TYR A 278 -13.00 1.80 17.51
C TYR A 278 -13.64 0.55 18.11
N LEU A 279 -13.42 -0.61 17.49
CA LEU A 279 -13.98 -1.89 17.97
C LEU A 279 -13.42 -2.28 19.34
N ARG A 280 -12.11 -2.13 19.57
CA ARG A 280 -11.49 -2.40 20.89
C ARG A 280 -11.90 -1.39 21.96
N ALA A 281 -12.13 -0.13 21.58
CA ALA A 281 -12.61 0.91 22.48
C ALA A 281 -14.10 0.73 22.86
N GLU A 282 -14.84 -0.12 22.14
CA GLU A 282 -16.30 -0.14 22.10
C GLU A 282 -16.87 1.25 21.79
N ALA A 283 -16.22 1.94 20.85
CA ALA A 283 -16.66 3.22 20.34
C ALA A 283 -17.50 3.04 19.08
N ARG A 284 -18.39 3.99 18.82
CA ARG A 284 -19.13 4.05 17.55
C ARG A 284 -18.14 4.31 16.41
N LEU A 285 -18.27 3.54 15.32
CA LEU A 285 -17.54 3.79 14.08
C LEU A 285 -17.99 5.12 13.45
N PRO A 286 -17.07 5.94 12.91
CA PRO A 286 -17.41 7.10 12.10
C PRO A 286 -18.27 6.70 10.89
N ASP A 287 -19.16 7.60 10.47
CA ASP A 287 -19.95 7.40 9.24
C ASP A 287 -19.01 7.47 8.01
N ALA A 288 -19.35 6.76 6.92
CA ALA A 288 -18.53 6.62 5.72
C ALA A 288 -18.00 7.95 5.14
N ALA A 289 -18.84 8.99 5.15
CA ALA A 289 -18.47 10.33 4.68
C ALA A 289 -17.29 10.96 5.46
N SER A 290 -17.01 10.50 6.68
CA SER A 290 -15.93 11.01 7.53
C SER A 290 -14.54 10.56 7.09
N TYR A 291 -14.45 9.61 6.14
CA TYR A 291 -13.17 9.05 5.67
C TYR A 291 -12.61 9.72 4.42
N ASP A 292 -13.23 10.80 3.93
CA ASP A 292 -12.70 11.65 2.84
C ASP A 292 -12.27 10.87 1.57
N GLY A 293 -13.08 9.89 1.17
CA GLY A 293 -12.80 9.02 0.01
C GLY A 293 -11.94 7.80 0.31
N PHE A 294 -11.77 7.45 1.60
CA PHE A 294 -11.07 6.24 2.06
C PHE A 294 -9.61 6.09 1.55
N PRO A 295 -8.75 7.11 1.71
CA PRO A 295 -7.36 7.06 1.21
C PRO A 295 -6.49 5.99 1.92
N GLN A 296 -7.02 5.38 2.98
CA GLN A 296 -6.34 4.39 3.83
C GLN A 296 -7.11 3.07 3.88
N TYR A 297 -7.98 2.79 2.91
CA TYR A 297 -8.85 1.60 2.91
C TYR A 297 -8.07 0.29 3.09
N GLU A 298 -7.02 0.09 2.29
CA GLU A 298 -6.13 -1.09 2.34
C GLU A 298 -5.33 -1.20 3.67
N ASN A 299 -5.33 -0.14 4.47
CA ASN A 299 -4.69 -0.07 5.77
C ASN A 299 -5.66 -0.41 6.93
N GLY A 300 -6.86 -0.92 6.64
CA GLY A 300 -7.84 -1.27 7.67
C GLY A 300 -8.59 -0.07 8.26
N VAL A 301 -8.64 1.04 7.53
CA VAL A 301 -9.32 2.28 7.93
C VAL A 301 -10.62 2.44 7.16
N GLY A 302 -11.76 2.40 7.85
CA GLY A 302 -13.07 2.62 7.27
C GLY A 302 -13.68 1.43 6.53
N ILE A 303 -13.07 0.24 6.60
CA ILE A 303 -13.59 -1.00 5.99
C ILE A 303 -14.95 -1.35 6.62
N ALA A 304 -15.05 -1.30 7.94
CA ALA A 304 -16.28 -1.59 8.66
C ALA A 304 -17.38 -0.56 8.35
N ALA A 305 -17.03 0.72 8.21
CA ALA A 305 -17.97 1.76 7.85
C ALA A 305 -18.51 1.58 6.41
N ALA A 306 -17.62 1.31 5.45
CA ALA A 306 -17.99 1.01 4.07
C ALA A 306 -18.88 -0.25 3.98
N PHE A 307 -18.48 -1.32 4.68
CA PHE A 307 -19.27 -2.55 4.75
C PHE A 307 -20.69 -2.31 5.28
N LEU A 308 -20.84 -1.53 6.36
CA LEU A 308 -22.16 -1.22 6.93
C LEU A 308 -23.04 -0.41 5.96
N GLU A 309 -22.46 0.53 5.21
CA GLU A 309 -23.17 1.32 4.21
C GLU A 309 -23.63 0.45 3.03
N GLU A 310 -22.74 -0.39 2.49
CA GLU A 310 -23.05 -1.34 1.41
C GLU A 310 -24.10 -2.37 1.84
N ALA A 311 -23.93 -2.96 3.04
CA ALA A 311 -24.86 -3.94 3.58
C ALA A 311 -26.25 -3.36 3.81
N ALA A 312 -26.36 -2.12 4.30
CA ALA A 312 -27.65 -1.47 4.48
C ALA A 312 -28.39 -1.25 3.14
N GLY A 313 -27.66 -0.98 2.05
CA GLY A 313 -28.22 -0.92 0.70
C GLY A 313 -28.69 -2.30 0.21
N ALA A 314 -27.76 -3.26 0.18
CA ALA A 314 -28.00 -4.61 -0.34
C ALA A 314 -29.09 -5.38 0.42
N LEU A 315 -29.15 -5.23 1.75
CA LEU A 315 -30.16 -5.90 2.57
C LEU A 315 -31.58 -5.38 2.27
N ARG A 316 -31.75 -4.07 2.01
CA ARG A 316 -33.07 -3.53 1.62
C ARG A 316 -33.55 -4.13 0.31
N GLU A 317 -32.66 -4.26 -0.68
CA GLU A 317 -32.98 -4.85 -1.97
C GLU A 317 -33.27 -6.36 -1.85
N ALA A 318 -32.43 -7.09 -1.11
CA ALA A 318 -32.60 -8.51 -0.88
C ALA A 318 -33.90 -8.83 -0.13
N LEU A 319 -34.24 -8.07 0.92
CA LEU A 319 -35.48 -8.27 1.69
C LEU A 319 -36.73 -7.94 0.87
N ALA A 320 -36.66 -7.01 -0.09
CA ALA A 320 -37.77 -6.72 -0.99
C ALA A 320 -38.10 -7.88 -1.95
N GLY A 321 -37.12 -8.73 -2.27
CA GLY A 321 -37.27 -9.88 -3.17
C GLY A 321 -37.47 -11.24 -2.49
N LEU A 322 -37.27 -11.35 -1.17
CA LEU A 322 -37.34 -12.61 -0.44
C LEU A 322 -38.78 -12.95 -0.02
N ALA A 323 -39.44 -13.80 -0.80
CA ALA A 323 -40.71 -14.41 -0.44
C ALA A 323 -40.50 -15.70 0.39
N GLY A 324 -40.04 -15.58 1.64
CA GLY A 324 -39.96 -16.73 2.55
C GLY A 324 -38.98 -16.61 3.72
N ALA A 325 -39.25 -17.35 4.79
CA ALA A 325 -38.40 -17.44 5.97
C ALA A 325 -37.28 -18.49 5.76
N GLY A 326 -36.07 -18.02 5.46
CA GLY A 326 -34.84 -18.82 5.49
C GLY A 326 -34.01 -18.54 6.73
N ARG A 327 -33.07 -19.44 7.07
CA ARG A 327 -32.03 -19.19 8.07
C ARG A 327 -30.72 -18.87 7.34
N CYS A 328 -30.11 -17.73 7.65
CA CYS A 328 -28.78 -17.34 7.19
C CYS A 328 -27.79 -17.43 8.35
N TRP A 329 -26.56 -17.82 8.06
CA TRP A 329 -25.45 -17.82 9.02
C TRP A 329 -24.38 -16.85 8.52
N LEU A 330 -24.01 -15.86 9.32
CA LEU A 330 -22.86 -15.01 9.07
C LEU A 330 -21.69 -15.49 9.94
N VAL A 331 -20.54 -15.71 9.32
CA VAL A 331 -19.31 -16.13 9.99
C VAL A 331 -18.32 -14.97 9.93
N THR A 332 -17.79 -14.57 11.08
CA THR A 332 -16.86 -13.44 11.20
C THR A 332 -15.79 -13.70 12.26
N GLY A 333 -14.73 -12.89 12.26
CA GLY A 333 -13.78 -12.83 13.36
C GLY A 333 -14.40 -12.23 14.62
N VAL A 334 -13.89 -12.61 15.80
CA VAL A 334 -14.45 -12.17 17.09
C VAL A 334 -14.51 -10.64 17.21
N LEU A 335 -13.47 -9.93 16.73
CA LEU A 335 -13.41 -8.48 16.79
C LEU A 335 -14.50 -7.79 15.95
N ALA A 336 -14.84 -8.36 14.79
CA ALA A 336 -15.82 -7.80 13.86
C ALA A 336 -17.27 -8.21 14.19
N ARG A 337 -17.48 -9.01 15.25
CA ARG A 337 -18.81 -9.42 15.72
C ARG A 337 -19.78 -8.24 15.88
N PRO A 338 -19.42 -7.11 16.52
CA PRO A 338 -20.35 -5.99 16.68
C PRO A 338 -20.77 -5.35 15.36
N VAL A 339 -20.00 -5.50 14.29
CA VAL A 339 -20.29 -4.92 12.97
C VAL A 339 -21.34 -5.76 12.23
N VAL A 340 -21.30 -7.09 12.39
CA VAL A 340 -22.21 -8.00 11.67
C VAL A 340 -23.52 -8.30 12.43
N GLU A 341 -23.59 -7.96 13.72
CA GLU A 341 -24.81 -8.12 14.54
C GLU A 341 -25.79 -6.92 14.44
N LEU A 342 -25.36 -5.81 13.83
CA LEU A 342 -26.16 -4.58 13.63
C LEU A 342 -27.15 -4.72 12.47
#